data_AF-A0A833H5L2-F1
#
_entry.id   AF-A0A833H5L2-F1
#
_cell.length_a   1.000
_cell.length_b   1.000
_cell.length_c   1.000
_cell.angle_alpha   90.00
_cell.angle_beta   90.00
_cell.angle_gamma   90.00
#
_symmetry.space_group_name_H-M   'P 1'
#
loop_
_entity.id
_entity.type
_entity.pdbx_description
1 polymer ?
#
loop_
_entity_poly.entity_id
_entity_poly.type
_entity_poly.pdbx_seq_one_letter_code
_entity_poly.pdbx_strand_id
1 'polypeptide(L)'
;MATRQEFLSLYRDKFLPVYSDLVSFLGDKPQELLVQFENINSHLICVLEYGKSQKGQENLDKAYNHLTRATLDSSKLLWITINAKLDALLLDETSRTFGFSLSQKDLRNGYGLFKELGRIARTVEMQYVGDDPLMSLPYYRGAIDTGFGILKHEDKERVQKIRNLSFIALIKSQIIGFFLGIIASIIASILWKAFE
;
A
#
# COMPACT_ATOMS: atom_id res chain seq x y z
N MET A 1 6.35 -17.42 26.85
CA MET A 1 6.56 -16.11 27.50
C MET A 1 7.69 -15.42 26.78
N ALA A 2 7.49 -14.16 26.41
CA ALA A 2 8.47 -13.35 25.71
C ALA A 2 9.50 -12.80 26.69
N THR A 3 10.76 -12.81 26.28
CA THR A 3 11.86 -12.18 26.98
C THR A 3 12.04 -10.74 26.52
N ARG A 4 12.74 -9.93 27.32
CA ARG A 4 13.12 -8.57 26.92
C ARG A 4 13.96 -8.57 25.64
N GLN A 5 14.81 -9.59 25.48
CA GLN A 5 15.67 -9.71 24.31
C GLN A 5 14.85 -10.02 23.04
N GLU A 6 13.85 -10.91 23.13
CA GLU A 6 12.94 -11.19 22.02
C GLU A 6 12.13 -9.95 21.62
N PHE A 7 11.62 -9.19 22.61
CA PHE A 7 10.94 -7.91 22.34
C PHE A 7 11.86 -6.93 21.60
N LEU A 8 13.09 -6.75 22.07
CA LEU A 8 14.05 -5.82 21.47
C LEU A 8 14.47 -6.27 20.06
N SER A 9 14.65 -7.57 19.83
CA SER A 9 14.96 -8.11 18.51
C SER A 9 13.79 -7.92 17.54
N LEU A 10 12.56 -8.23 17.96
CA LEU A 10 11.37 -7.95 17.15
C LEU A 10 11.26 -6.46 16.81
N TYR A 11 11.52 -5.58 17.78
CA TYR A 11 11.47 -4.14 17.57
C TYR A 11 12.53 -3.67 16.56
N ARG A 12 13.80 -4.04 16.78
CA ARG A 12 14.94 -3.53 15.99
C ARG A 12 15.03 -4.17 14.61
N ASP A 13 14.84 -5.47 14.53
CA ASP A 13 15.21 -6.26 13.35
C ASP A 13 14.03 -6.39 12.37
N LYS A 14 12.80 -6.22 12.86
CA LYS A 14 11.57 -6.44 12.07
C LYS A 14 10.67 -5.22 12.04
N PHE A 15 10.22 -4.71 13.21
CA PHE A 15 9.27 -3.60 13.28
C PHE A 15 9.83 -2.29 12.74
N LEU A 16 10.97 -1.84 13.28
CA LEU A 16 11.53 -0.53 12.98
C LEU A 16 11.85 -0.36 11.48
N PRO A 17 12.45 -1.33 10.76
CA PRO A 17 12.68 -1.23 9.32
C PRO A 17 11.37 -1.07 8.54
N VAL A 18 10.38 -1.95 8.76
CA VAL A 18 9.15 -1.90 7.96
C VAL A 18 8.29 -0.67 8.28
N TYR A 19 8.28 -0.21 9.53
CA TYR A 19 7.59 1.02 9.91
C TYR A 19 8.26 2.25 9.31
N SER A 20 9.60 2.28 9.27
CA SER A 20 10.36 3.35 8.62
C SER A 20 10.04 3.42 7.13
N ASP A 21 10.05 2.27 6.44
CA ASP A 21 9.68 2.20 5.02
C ASP A 21 8.25 2.67 4.79
N LEU A 22 7.30 2.24 5.63
CA LEU A 22 5.90 2.66 5.56
C LEU A 22 5.74 4.18 5.69
N VAL A 23 6.31 4.79 6.74
CA VAL A 23 6.22 6.23 6.96
C VAL A 23 6.90 7.00 5.82
N SER A 24 8.06 6.52 5.35
CA SER A 24 8.76 7.15 4.23
C SER A 24 7.96 7.09 2.92
N PHE A 25 7.23 6.00 2.70
CA PHE A 25 6.43 5.80 1.49
C PHE A 25 5.13 6.59 1.50
N LEU A 26 4.46 6.67 2.66
CA LEU A 26 3.24 7.47 2.84
C LEU A 26 3.54 8.97 2.90
N GLY A 27 4.68 9.35 3.46
CA GLY A 27 4.96 10.74 3.82
C GLY A 27 4.20 11.24 5.05
N ASP A 28 3.55 10.33 5.79
CA ASP A 28 2.79 10.61 7.01
C ASP A 28 2.81 9.41 7.98
N LYS A 29 2.41 9.64 9.23
CA LYS A 29 2.24 8.60 10.23
C LYS A 29 0.90 7.87 10.00
N PRO A 30 0.91 6.54 9.82
CA PRO A 30 -0.33 5.78 9.67
C PRO A 30 -1.12 5.79 10.99
N GLN A 31 -2.35 6.31 10.93
CA GLN A 31 -3.24 6.43 12.10
C GLN A 31 -3.65 5.05 12.63
N GLU A 32 -3.71 4.05 11.75
CA GLU A 32 -4.07 2.67 12.03
C GLU A 32 -3.14 2.00 13.05
N LEU A 33 -1.91 2.50 13.22
CA LEU A 33 -0.93 1.94 14.16
C LEU A 33 -0.93 2.62 15.54
N LEU A 34 -1.58 3.77 15.70
CA LEU A 34 -1.53 4.54 16.95
C LEU A 34 -2.03 3.75 18.14
N VAL A 35 -3.14 3.04 17.98
CA VAL A 35 -3.72 2.19 19.04
C VAL A 35 -2.75 1.10 19.47
N GLN A 36 -1.98 0.51 18.54
CA GLN A 36 -0.98 -0.49 18.93
C GLN A 36 0.16 0.17 19.70
N PHE A 37 0.62 1.35 19.32
CA PHE A 37 1.69 2.06 20.03
C PHE A 37 1.28 2.46 21.45
N GLU A 38 0.05 2.95 21.63
CA GLU A 38 -0.51 3.26 22.95
C GLU A 38 -0.58 2.02 23.84
N ASN A 39 -1.04 0.89 23.31
CA ASN A 39 -1.09 -0.37 24.04
C ASN A 39 0.31 -0.88 24.42
N ILE A 40 1.27 -0.83 23.48
CA ILE A 40 2.66 -1.22 23.76
C ILE A 40 3.22 -0.37 24.89
N ASN A 41 3.10 0.96 24.79
CA ASN A 41 3.62 1.88 25.80
C ASN A 41 2.97 1.67 27.17
N SER A 42 1.64 1.51 27.22
CA SER A 42 0.91 1.26 28.46
C SER A 42 1.39 -0.01 29.17
N HIS A 43 1.63 -1.09 28.41
CA HIS A 43 2.19 -2.32 28.97
C HIS A 43 3.65 -2.17 29.38
N LEU A 44 4.48 -1.46 28.62
CA LEU A 44 5.88 -1.21 28.98
C LEU A 44 6.01 -0.38 30.27
N ILE A 45 5.12 0.58 30.52
CA ILE A 45 5.09 1.31 31.80
C ILE A 45 4.84 0.33 32.97
N CYS A 46 3.89 -0.59 32.83
CA CYS A 46 3.67 -1.65 33.82
C CYS A 46 4.90 -2.56 33.99
N VAL A 47 5.63 -2.88 32.91
CA VAL A 47 6.89 -3.65 33.01
C VAL A 47 7.94 -2.90 33.83
N LEU A 48 8.03 -1.58 33.68
CA LEU A 48 8.94 -0.75 34.45
C LEU A 48 8.54 -0.68 35.93
N GLU A 49 7.25 -0.54 36.22
CA GLU A 49 6.71 -0.49 37.60
C GLU A 49 6.87 -1.82 38.33
N TYR A 50 6.49 -2.93 37.70
CA TYR A 50 6.39 -4.25 38.34
C TYR A 50 7.63 -5.14 38.14
N GLY A 51 8.62 -4.69 37.36
CA GLY A 51 9.93 -5.33 37.23
C GLY A 51 9.88 -6.81 36.80
N LYS A 52 10.53 -7.68 37.57
CA LYS A 52 10.62 -9.13 37.31
C LYS A 52 9.47 -9.95 37.91
N SER A 53 8.44 -9.30 38.44
CA SER A 53 7.27 -10.01 38.96
C SER A 53 6.48 -10.71 37.85
N GLN A 54 5.58 -11.62 38.23
CA GLN A 54 4.63 -12.24 37.30
C GLN A 54 3.82 -11.19 36.52
N LYS A 55 3.33 -10.14 37.20
CA LYS A 55 2.60 -9.03 36.56
C LYS A 55 3.47 -8.28 35.55
N GLY A 56 4.76 -8.10 35.84
CA GLY A 56 5.73 -7.54 34.89
C GLY A 56 5.88 -8.43 33.65
N GLN A 57 6.02 -9.74 33.84
CA GLN A 57 6.13 -10.70 32.74
C GLN A 57 4.86 -10.75 31.86
N GLU A 58 3.67 -10.76 32.46
CA GLU A 58 2.39 -10.74 31.72
C GLU A 58 2.24 -9.48 30.86
N ASN A 59 2.72 -8.33 31.36
CA ASN A 59 2.70 -7.09 30.57
C ASN A 59 3.77 -7.10 29.46
N LEU A 60 4.93 -7.71 29.69
CA LEU A 60 5.92 -7.89 28.63
C LEU A 60 5.39 -8.76 27.49
N ASP A 61 4.70 -9.86 27.81
CA ASP A 61 4.05 -10.73 26.83
C ASP A 61 2.99 -9.96 26.02
N LYS A 62 2.18 -9.13 26.68
CA LYS A 62 1.19 -8.28 26.00
C LYS A 62 1.85 -7.25 25.09
N ALA A 63 2.88 -6.54 25.58
CA ALA A 63 3.63 -5.58 24.77
C ALA A 63 4.24 -6.25 23.53
N TYR A 64 4.81 -7.45 23.68
CA TYR A 64 5.35 -8.25 22.57
C TYR A 64 4.27 -8.62 21.54
N ASN A 65 3.09 -9.02 22.01
CA ASN A 65 1.97 -9.35 21.12
C ASN A 65 1.46 -8.12 20.36
N HIS A 66 1.38 -6.96 20.99
CA HIS A 66 1.02 -5.72 20.31
C HIS A 66 2.09 -5.28 19.30
N LEU A 67 3.38 -5.44 19.63
CA LEU A 67 4.47 -5.16 18.69
C LEU A 67 4.45 -6.11 17.48
N THR A 68 4.14 -7.39 17.71
CA THR A 68 3.93 -8.38 16.63
C THR A 68 2.83 -7.92 15.68
N ARG A 69 1.67 -7.49 16.21
CA ARG A 69 0.57 -6.96 15.39
C ARG A 69 0.99 -5.70 14.63
N ALA A 70 1.61 -4.73 15.31
CA ALA A 70 2.07 -3.50 14.68
C ALA A 70 3.07 -3.77 13.53
N THR A 71 3.93 -4.78 13.67
CA THR A 71 4.88 -5.20 12.62
C THR A 71 4.16 -5.73 11.39
N LEU A 72 3.18 -6.61 11.59
CA LEU A 72 2.39 -7.18 10.49
C LEU A 72 1.50 -6.14 9.84
N ASP A 73 0.84 -5.29 10.62
CA ASP A 73 -0.02 -4.23 10.12
C ASP A 73 0.79 -3.20 9.32
N SER A 74 2.00 -2.86 9.77
CA SER A 74 2.92 -2.00 8.99
C SER A 74 3.27 -2.64 7.64
N SER A 75 3.59 -3.93 7.63
CA SER A 75 3.93 -4.67 6.40
C SER A 75 2.74 -4.72 5.43
N LYS A 76 1.54 -5.01 5.95
CA LYS A 76 0.30 -5.06 5.18
C LYS A 76 -0.06 -3.71 4.59
N LEU A 77 -0.03 -2.65 5.39
CA LEU A 77 -0.31 -1.29 4.93
C LEU A 77 0.66 -0.85 3.84
N LEU A 78 1.96 -1.12 4.02
CA LEU A 78 2.97 -0.79 3.02
C LEU A 78 2.70 -1.55 1.71
N TRP A 79 2.48 -2.87 1.80
CA TRP A 79 2.14 -3.68 0.62
C TRP A 79 0.86 -3.19 -0.07
N ILE A 80 -0.22 -2.91 0.66
CA ILE A 80 -1.49 -2.39 0.12
C ILE A 80 -1.27 -1.07 -0.61
N THR A 81 -0.48 -0.17 -0.03
CA THR A 81 -0.22 1.16 -0.61
C THR A 81 0.62 1.04 -1.88
N ILE A 82 1.66 0.19 -1.87
CA ILE A 82 2.46 -0.12 -3.06
C ILE A 82 1.57 -0.77 -4.13
N ASN A 83 0.70 -1.70 -3.74
CA ASN A 83 -0.21 -2.38 -4.66
C ASN A 83 -1.14 -1.38 -5.33
N ALA A 84 -1.79 -0.50 -4.58
CA ALA A 84 -2.66 0.53 -5.13
C ALA A 84 -1.92 1.44 -6.12
N LYS A 85 -0.69 1.84 -5.79
CA LYS A 85 0.15 2.65 -6.68
C LYS A 85 0.51 1.90 -7.97
N LEU A 86 0.95 0.65 -7.87
CA LEU A 86 1.29 -0.16 -9.04
C LEU A 86 0.07 -0.47 -9.90
N ASP A 87 -1.07 -0.81 -9.30
CA ASP A 87 -2.33 -1.03 -10.02
C ASP A 87 -2.70 0.22 -10.84
N ALA A 88 -2.60 1.42 -10.24
CA ALA A 88 -2.88 2.69 -10.93
C ALA A 88 -1.90 3.02 -12.07
N LEU A 89 -0.68 2.48 -12.05
CA LEU A 89 0.34 2.72 -13.08
C LEU A 89 0.34 1.65 -14.18
N LEU A 90 0.02 0.41 -13.84
CA LEU A 90 0.21 -0.75 -14.71
C LEU A 90 -1.07 -1.27 -15.37
N LEU A 91 -2.23 -0.95 -14.80
CA LEU A 91 -3.53 -1.22 -15.43
C LEU A 91 -3.84 -0.19 -16.53
N ASP A 92 -3.30 1.03 -16.43
CA ASP A 92 -3.34 2.01 -17.53
C ASP A 92 -2.28 1.67 -18.58
N GLU A 93 -2.71 1.38 -19.81
CA GLU A 93 -1.81 0.97 -20.88
C GLU A 93 -0.78 2.04 -21.23
N THR A 94 -1.16 3.31 -21.20
CA THR A 94 -0.28 4.42 -21.55
C THR A 94 0.82 4.58 -20.51
N SER A 95 0.45 4.64 -19.23
CA SER A 95 1.38 4.71 -18.10
C SER A 95 2.28 3.48 -18.04
N ARG A 96 1.74 2.29 -18.26
CA ARG A 96 2.53 1.05 -18.33
C ARG A 96 3.56 1.07 -19.44
N THR A 97 3.21 1.61 -20.61
CA THR A 97 4.07 1.58 -21.81
C THR A 97 5.21 2.59 -21.72
N PHE A 98 4.93 3.79 -21.20
CA PHE A 98 5.86 4.92 -21.29
C PHE A 98 6.40 5.39 -19.94
N GLY A 99 5.80 4.94 -18.84
CA GLY A 99 6.13 5.37 -17.48
C GLY A 99 7.23 4.58 -16.79
N PHE A 100 7.80 3.55 -17.45
CA PHE A 100 8.84 2.70 -16.86
C PHE A 100 10.01 2.49 -17.82
N SER A 101 11.22 2.37 -17.26
CA SER A 101 12.43 2.03 -18.03
C SER A 101 12.59 0.52 -18.31
N LEU A 102 11.76 -0.32 -17.70
CA LEU A 102 11.80 -1.78 -17.87
C LEU A 102 11.13 -2.20 -19.18
N SER A 103 11.52 -3.37 -19.70
CA SER A 103 10.78 -3.98 -20.81
C SER A 103 9.36 -4.37 -20.36
N GLN A 104 8.40 -4.39 -21.30
CA GLN A 104 7.03 -4.80 -21.00
C GLN A 104 6.95 -6.23 -20.45
N LYS A 105 7.87 -7.11 -20.85
CA LYS A 105 7.95 -8.49 -20.32
C LYS A 105 8.39 -8.47 -18.86
N ASP A 106 9.46 -7.76 -18.54
CA ASP A 106 9.99 -7.71 -17.18
C ASP A 106 9.02 -7.02 -16.23
N LEU A 107 8.35 -5.97 -16.70
CA LEU A 107 7.31 -5.27 -15.93
C LEU A 107 6.13 -6.19 -15.61
N ARG A 108 5.61 -6.94 -16.59
CA ARG A 108 4.55 -7.92 -16.37
C ARG A 108 4.97 -9.04 -15.44
N ASN A 109 6.17 -9.58 -15.61
CA ASN A 109 6.69 -10.67 -14.77
C ASN A 109 6.89 -10.20 -13.33
N GLY A 110 7.51 -9.04 -13.13
CA GLY A 110 7.72 -8.46 -11.81
C GLY A 110 6.41 -8.15 -11.11
N TYR A 111 5.45 -7.55 -11.81
CA TYR A 111 4.13 -7.27 -11.27
C TYR A 111 3.34 -8.55 -10.95
N GLY A 112 3.41 -9.58 -11.81
CA GLY A 112 2.84 -10.89 -11.53
C GLY A 112 3.41 -11.53 -10.26
N LEU A 113 4.74 -11.52 -10.12
CA LEU A 113 5.43 -12.01 -8.93
C LEU A 113 5.03 -11.22 -7.66
N PHE A 114 4.94 -9.89 -7.77
CA PHE A 114 4.48 -9.02 -6.68
C PHE A 114 3.08 -9.43 -6.18
N LYS A 115 2.13 -9.62 -7.09
CA LYS A 115 0.76 -10.04 -6.75
C LYS A 115 0.73 -11.43 -6.14
N GLU A 116 1.52 -12.35 -6.68
CA GLU A 116 1.58 -13.73 -6.17
C GLU A 116 2.19 -13.81 -4.77
N LEU A 117 3.28 -13.10 -4.51
CA LEU A 117 3.87 -13.03 -3.16
C LEU A 117 2.91 -12.41 -2.14
N GLY A 118 2.17 -11.36 -2.53
CA GLY A 118 1.12 -10.78 -1.68
C GLY A 118 -0.02 -11.76 -1.39
N ARG A 119 -0.43 -12.56 -2.37
CA ARG A 119 -1.43 -13.62 -2.21
C ARG A 119 -0.94 -14.70 -1.25
N ILE A 120 0.29 -15.19 -1.45
CA ILE A 120 0.92 -16.20 -0.57
C ILE A 120 1.02 -15.66 0.86
N ALA A 121 1.48 -14.42 1.04
CA ALA A 121 1.58 -13.79 2.36
C ALA A 121 0.24 -13.81 3.09
N ARG A 122 -0.86 -13.46 2.39
CA ARG A 122 -2.20 -13.49 2.97
C ARG A 122 -2.68 -14.91 3.28
N THR A 123 -2.40 -15.88 2.41
CA THR A 123 -2.72 -17.29 2.68
C THR A 123 -2.01 -17.80 3.93
N VAL A 124 -0.71 -17.53 4.05
CA VAL A 124 0.09 -17.93 5.21
C VAL A 124 -0.42 -17.20 6.47
N GLU A 125 -0.69 -15.90 6.40
CA GLU A 125 -1.26 -15.17 7.54
C GLU A 125 -2.54 -15.86 8.04
N MET A 126 -3.48 -16.17 7.13
CA MET A 126 -4.74 -16.84 7.45
C MET A 126 -4.55 -18.24 8.06
N GLN A 127 -3.52 -18.99 7.64
CA GLN A 127 -3.21 -20.32 8.18
C GLN A 127 -2.64 -20.28 9.60
N TYR A 128 -1.90 -19.23 9.92
CA TYR A 128 -1.20 -19.09 11.21
C TYR A 128 -1.83 -18.02 12.12
N VAL A 129 -3.04 -17.55 11.83
CA VAL A 129 -3.78 -16.64 12.73
C VAL A 129 -3.98 -17.32 14.08
N GLY A 130 -3.58 -16.63 15.15
CA GLY A 130 -3.74 -17.11 16.52
C GLY A 130 -2.66 -18.09 16.99
N ASP A 131 -1.73 -18.48 16.12
CA ASP A 131 -0.59 -19.35 16.44
C ASP A 131 0.74 -18.58 16.33
N ASP A 132 1.32 -18.50 15.12
CA ASP A 132 2.51 -17.68 14.83
C ASP A 132 2.24 -16.66 13.70
N PRO A 133 1.75 -15.46 14.06
CA PRO A 133 1.44 -14.42 13.09
C PRO A 133 2.65 -13.99 12.24
N LEU A 134 3.88 -14.12 12.75
CA LEU A 134 5.10 -13.66 12.08
C LEU A 134 5.51 -14.56 10.92
N MET A 135 4.91 -15.74 10.76
CA MET A 135 5.17 -16.65 9.63
C MET A 135 4.88 -16.04 8.26
N SER A 136 3.94 -15.08 8.19
CA SER A 136 3.61 -14.37 6.95
C SER A 136 4.59 -13.25 6.59
N LEU A 137 5.39 -12.78 7.55
CA LEU A 137 6.24 -11.60 7.41
C LEU A 137 7.28 -11.71 6.27
N PRO A 138 7.99 -12.84 6.08
CA PRO A 138 8.96 -12.97 4.98
C PRO A 138 8.31 -12.82 3.59
N TYR A 139 7.07 -13.29 3.43
CA TYR A 139 6.33 -13.18 2.17
C TYR A 139 5.87 -11.75 1.90
N TYR A 140 5.38 -11.05 2.93
CA TYR A 140 5.10 -9.62 2.83
C TYR A 140 6.36 -8.83 2.45
N ARG A 141 7.49 -9.12 3.09
CA ARG A 141 8.77 -8.48 2.75
C ARG A 141 9.18 -8.74 1.31
N GLY A 142 9.11 -9.98 0.85
CA GLY A 142 9.39 -10.31 -0.56
C GLY A 142 8.48 -9.57 -1.54
N ALA A 143 7.19 -9.43 -1.22
CA ALA A 143 6.27 -8.64 -2.02
C ALA A 143 6.66 -7.15 -2.02
N ILE A 144 6.93 -6.56 -0.86
CA ILE A 144 7.35 -5.16 -0.72
C ILE A 144 8.64 -4.89 -1.51
N ASP A 145 9.65 -5.73 -1.34
CA ASP A 145 10.94 -5.61 -2.04
C ASP A 145 10.76 -5.69 -3.56
N THR A 146 9.90 -6.62 -4.03
CA THR A 146 9.55 -6.72 -5.46
C THR A 146 8.86 -5.46 -5.95
N GLY A 147 7.91 -4.92 -5.17
CA GLY A 147 7.18 -3.70 -5.52
C GLY A 147 8.08 -2.47 -5.57
N PHE A 148 8.98 -2.30 -4.61
CA PHE A 148 10.00 -1.25 -4.66
C PHE A 148 10.97 -1.42 -5.82
N GLY A 149 11.34 -2.66 -6.15
CA GLY A 149 12.13 -2.99 -7.32
C GLY A 149 11.50 -2.45 -8.60
N ILE A 150 10.18 -2.62 -8.78
CA ILE A 150 9.44 -2.06 -9.92
C ILE A 150 9.41 -0.52 -9.86
N LEU A 151 9.03 0.05 -8.72
CA LEU A 151 8.88 1.50 -8.55
C LEU A 151 10.19 2.28 -8.72
N LYS A 152 11.34 1.65 -8.48
CA LYS A 152 12.66 2.24 -8.75
C LYS A 152 12.86 2.59 -10.23
N HIS A 153 12.17 1.89 -11.13
CA HIS A 153 12.23 2.10 -12.57
C HIS A 153 11.09 3.00 -13.10
N GLU A 154 10.26 3.56 -12.22
CA GLU A 154 9.22 4.54 -12.55
C GLU A 154 9.86 5.86 -13.00
N ASP A 155 9.59 6.28 -14.24
CA ASP A 155 9.87 7.64 -14.70
C ASP A 155 8.69 8.55 -14.31
N LYS A 156 8.79 9.11 -13.10
CA LYS A 156 7.75 9.95 -12.50
C LYS A 156 7.39 11.17 -13.36
N GLU A 157 8.36 11.76 -14.05
CA GLU A 157 8.11 12.92 -14.91
C GLU A 157 7.28 12.55 -16.13
N ARG A 158 7.60 11.42 -16.78
CA ARG A 158 6.82 10.92 -17.92
C ARG A 158 5.41 10.54 -17.51
N VAL A 159 5.25 9.83 -16.41
CA VAL A 159 3.92 9.47 -15.86
C VAL A 159 3.08 10.73 -15.61
N GLN A 160 3.65 11.76 -14.98
CA GLN A 160 2.93 13.00 -14.71
C GLN A 160 2.54 13.73 -16.01
N LYS A 161 3.45 13.79 -17.00
CA LYS A 161 3.17 14.41 -18.31
C LYS A 161 2.04 13.67 -19.03
N ILE A 162 2.04 12.34 -19.02
CA ILE A 162 0.98 11.51 -19.62
C ILE A 162 -0.37 11.79 -18.96
N ARG A 163 -0.43 11.82 -17.63
CA ARG A 163 -1.66 12.13 -16.88
C ARG A 163 -2.20 13.53 -17.19
N ASN A 164 -1.32 14.52 -17.30
CA ASN A 164 -1.72 15.88 -17.66
C ASN A 164 -2.26 15.93 -19.11
N LEU A 165 -1.63 15.23 -20.05
CA LEU A 165 -2.07 15.18 -21.44
C LEU A 165 -3.42 14.47 -21.59
N SER A 166 -3.64 13.34 -20.90
CA SER A 166 -4.92 12.62 -20.95
C SER A 166 -6.07 13.46 -20.37
N PHE A 167 -5.82 14.21 -19.29
CA PHE A 167 -6.80 15.14 -18.74
C PHE A 167 -7.15 16.28 -19.71
N ILE A 168 -6.15 16.88 -20.37
CA ILE A 168 -6.38 17.94 -21.38
C ILE A 168 -7.18 17.38 -22.57
N ALA A 169 -6.86 16.16 -23.02
CA ALA A 169 -7.60 15.52 -24.11
C ALA A 169 -9.07 15.26 -23.74
N LEU A 170 -9.34 14.84 -22.51
CA LEU A 170 -10.68 14.61 -22.00
C LEU A 170 -11.50 15.91 -21.88
N ILE A 171 -10.89 17.00 -21.42
CA ILE A 171 -11.55 18.32 -21.42
C ILE A 171 -11.88 18.75 -22.85
N LYS A 172 -10.94 18.59 -23.79
CA LYS A 172 -11.17 18.95 -25.19
C LYS A 172 -12.32 18.13 -25.81
N SER A 173 -12.40 16.83 -25.53
CA SER A 173 -13.49 16.00 -26.07
C SER A 173 -14.85 16.39 -25.50
N GLN A 174 -14.92 16.72 -24.21
CA GLN A 174 -16.17 17.21 -23.57
C GLN A 174 -16.62 18.55 -24.15
N ILE A 175 -15.70 19.49 -24.37
CA ILE A 175 -16.01 20.78 -24.98
C ILE A 175 -16.55 20.58 -26.42
N ILE A 176 -15.88 19.75 -27.22
CA ILE A 176 -16.34 19.44 -28.59
C ILE A 176 -17.73 18.78 -28.55
N GLY A 177 -17.95 17.82 -27.64
CA GLY A 177 -19.23 17.14 -27.46
C GLY A 177 -20.37 18.11 -27.08
N PHE A 178 -20.09 19.07 -26.20
CA PHE A 178 -21.05 20.11 -25.82
C PHE A 178 -21.47 20.97 -27.03
N PHE A 179 -20.51 21.42 -27.84
CA PHE A 179 -20.82 22.21 -29.04
C PHE A 179 -21.55 21.40 -30.11
N LEU A 180 -21.19 20.13 -30.32
CA LEU A 180 -21.91 19.24 -31.22
C LEU A 180 -23.36 19.02 -30.75
N GLY A 181 -23.58 18.89 -29.44
CA GLY A 181 -24.92 18.80 -28.85
C GLY A 181 -25.76 20.04 -29.13
N ILE A 182 -25.20 21.24 -28.95
CA ILE A 182 -25.89 22.50 -29.28
C ILE A 182 -26.25 22.55 -30.77
N ILE A 183 -25.32 22.22 -31.66
CA ILE A 183 -25.56 22.23 -33.10
C ILE A 183 -26.67 21.23 -33.46
N ALA A 184 -26.62 20.01 -32.91
CA ALA A 184 -27.64 19.00 -33.13
C ALA A 184 -29.03 19.46 -32.66
N SER A 185 -29.13 20.12 -31.50
CA SER A 185 -30.38 20.71 -31.01
C SER A 185 -30.92 21.81 -31.91
N ILE A 186 -30.05 22.71 -32.41
CA ILE A 186 -30.45 23.77 -33.36
C ILE A 186 -30.98 23.15 -34.65
N ILE A 187 -30.27 22.18 -35.22
CA ILE A 187 -30.69 21.47 -36.43
C ILE A 187 -32.04 20.77 -36.20
N ALA A 188 -32.21 20.06 -35.07
CA ALA A 188 -33.46 19.39 -34.73
C ALA A 188 -34.63 20.36 -34.60
N SER A 189 -34.43 21.53 -33.98
CA SER A 189 -35.46 22.58 -33.88
C SER A 189 -35.83 23.19 -35.23
N ILE A 190 -34.86 23.39 -36.13
CA ILE A 190 -35.12 23.89 -37.50
C ILE A 190 -35.89 22.84 -38.30
N LEU A 191 -35.49 21.58 -38.24
CA LEU A 191 -36.18 20.48 -38.91
C LEU A 191 -37.61 20.33 -38.39
N TRP A 192 -37.81 20.33 -37.06
CA TRP A 192 -39.15 20.27 -36.47
C TRP A 192 -40.07 21.36 -37.01
N LYS A 193 -39.59 22.60 -37.07
CA LYS A 193 -40.34 23.74 -37.61
C LYS A 193 -40.59 23.67 -39.12
N ALA A 194 -39.81 22.88 -39.87
CA ALA A 194 -40.01 22.70 -41.31
C ALA A 194 -41.01 21.58 -41.64
N PHE A 195 -41.37 20.76 -40.66
CA PHE A 195 -42.39 19.70 -40.76
C PHE A 195 -43.75 20.08 -40.13
N GLU A 196 -43.83 21.25 -39.48
CA GLU A 196 -45.09 21.95 -39.14
C GLU A 196 -45.60 22.76 -40.33
#